data_AF-A0A2X1P322-F1
#
_entry.id   AF-A0A2X1P322-F1
#
_cell.length_a   1.000
_cell.length_b   1.000
_cell.length_c   1.000
_cell.angle_alpha   90.00
_cell.angle_beta   90.00
_cell.angle_gamma   90.00
#
_symmetry.space_group_name_H-M   'P 1'
#
loop_
_entity.id
_entity.type
_entity.pdbx_description
1 polymer ?
#
loop_
_entity_poly.entity_id
_entity_poly.type
_entity_poly.pdbx_seq_one_letter_code
_entity_poly.pdbx_strand_id
1 'polypeptide(L)'
;MNVVGEFEDSTALINNLPKLDAHVLITDLSMPGDKYGDGITLIKYIKRHFPSLSIIVLTMNNNPAILSAVLDLDIEGIVLKQGAPTDLPKALAALQKGKKFTPGKRFSPVGKNQCWWLR
;
A
#
# COMPACT_ATOMS: atom_id res chain seq x y z
N MET A 1 17.72 -1.14 3.77
CA MET A 1 16.67 -1.59 2.84
C MET A 1 17.33 -1.91 1.52
N ASN A 2 17.02 -3.05 0.92
CA ASN A 2 17.55 -3.44 -0.38
C ASN A 2 16.39 -3.57 -1.36
N VAL A 3 16.59 -3.12 -2.61
CA VAL A 3 15.63 -3.33 -3.68
C VAL A 3 15.88 -4.71 -4.28
N VAL A 4 14.86 -5.58 -4.25
CA VAL A 4 14.96 -6.97 -4.74
C VAL A 4 14.31 -7.17 -6.10
N GLY A 5 13.62 -6.15 -6.63
CA GLY A 5 13.01 -6.18 -7.96
C GLY A 5 12.28 -4.89 -8.26
N GLU A 6 12.23 -4.55 -9.55
CA GLU A 6 11.50 -3.41 -10.10
C GLU A 6 10.69 -3.90 -11.30
N PHE A 7 9.45 -3.43 -11.41
CA PHE A 7 8.52 -3.89 -12.45
C PHE A 7 7.67 -2.71 -12.91
N GLU A 8 7.44 -2.63 -14.21
CA GLU A 8 6.62 -1.58 -14.83
C GLU A 8 5.20 -2.07 -15.18
N ASP A 9 4.91 -3.36 -14.95
CA ASP A 9 3.65 -4.02 -15.30
C ASP A 9 3.22 -5.02 -14.22
N SER A 10 1.92 -5.09 -13.95
CA SER A 10 1.36 -5.92 -12.88
C SER A 10 1.49 -7.42 -13.16
N THR A 11 1.46 -7.85 -14.41
CA THR A 11 1.68 -9.24 -14.83
C THR A 11 3.11 -9.67 -14.55
N ALA A 12 4.09 -8.84 -14.91
CA ALA A 12 5.49 -9.10 -14.62
C ALA A 12 5.76 -9.14 -13.11
N LEU A 13 5.19 -8.19 -12.35
CA LEU A 13 5.28 -8.14 -10.89
C LEU A 13 4.78 -9.44 -10.25
N ILE A 14 3.55 -9.84 -10.54
CA ILE A 14 2.91 -11.01 -9.90
C ILE A 14 3.62 -12.31 -10.27
N ASN A 15 4.09 -12.47 -11.51
CA ASN A 15 4.79 -13.68 -11.94
C ASN A 15 6.16 -13.86 -11.29
N ASN A 16 6.77 -12.78 -10.79
CA ASN A 16 8.10 -12.81 -10.16
C ASN A 16 8.06 -12.68 -8.65
N LEU A 17 6.99 -12.14 -8.06
CA LEU A 17 6.84 -11.98 -6.62
C LEU A 17 7.17 -13.25 -5.79
N PRO A 18 6.72 -14.47 -6.17
CA PRO A 18 7.05 -15.70 -5.43
C PRO A 18 8.54 -16.08 -5.44
N LYS A 19 9.32 -15.50 -6.36
CA LYS A 19 10.76 -15.76 -6.52
C LYS A 19 11.61 -14.76 -5.75
N LEU A 20 11.00 -13.72 -5.17
CA LEU A 20 11.67 -12.64 -4.46
C LEU A 20 11.38 -12.74 -2.97
N ASP A 21 12.40 -12.49 -2.15
CA ASP A 21 12.24 -12.33 -0.69
C ASP A 21 11.74 -10.92 -0.34
N ALA A 22 10.61 -10.54 -0.95
CA ALA A 22 10.01 -9.22 -0.82
C ALA A 22 9.13 -9.15 0.44
N HIS A 23 9.45 -8.20 1.31
CA HIS A 23 8.70 -7.94 2.55
C HIS A 23 7.73 -6.74 2.41
N VAL A 24 8.11 -5.79 1.56
CA VAL A 24 7.36 -4.56 1.28
C VAL A 24 7.27 -4.40 -0.23
N LEU A 25 6.05 -4.24 -0.72
CA LEU A 25 5.77 -3.81 -2.08
C LEU A 25 5.43 -2.32 -2.09
N ILE A 26 6.10 -1.58 -2.96
CA ILE A 26 5.80 -0.18 -3.26
C ILE A 26 5.23 -0.16 -4.68
N THR A 27 3.96 0.19 -4.84
CA THR A 27 3.24 0.04 -6.13
C THR A 27 2.46 1.30 -6.49
N ASP A 28 2.39 1.63 -7.77
CA ASP A 28 1.45 2.62 -8.29
C ASP A 28 0.03 2.03 -8.37
N LEU A 29 -1.00 2.88 -8.34
CA LEU A 29 -2.37 2.48 -8.69
C LEU A 29 -2.56 2.35 -10.20
N SER A 30 -1.74 3.05 -10.99
CA SER A 30 -1.85 3.11 -12.44
C SER A 30 -0.69 2.38 -13.12
N MET A 31 -0.51 1.09 -12.80
CA MET A 31 0.40 0.22 -13.55
C MET A 31 -0.37 -0.49 -14.67
N PRO A 32 0.17 -0.58 -15.89
CA PRO A 32 -0.39 -1.44 -16.92
C PRO A 32 -0.39 -2.91 -16.45
N GLY A 33 -1.30 -3.69 -17.03
CA GLY A 33 -1.30 -5.14 -16.87
C GLY A 33 -2.67 -5.77 -17.09
N ASP A 34 -2.70 -6.73 -18.03
CA ASP A 34 -3.95 -7.31 -18.51
C ASP A 34 -4.51 -8.37 -17.56
N LYS A 35 -3.64 -9.23 -17.01
CA LYS A 35 -4.07 -10.47 -16.34
C LYS A 35 -4.57 -10.26 -14.91
N TYR A 36 -3.94 -9.35 -14.17
CA TYR A 36 -4.23 -9.12 -12.75
C TYR A 36 -4.84 -7.73 -12.49
N GLY A 37 -5.02 -6.94 -13.55
CA GLY A 37 -5.54 -5.57 -13.50
C GLY A 37 -4.57 -4.59 -12.83
N ASP A 38 -5.12 -3.43 -12.47
CA ASP A 38 -4.41 -2.32 -11.84
C ASP A 38 -5.09 -1.88 -10.52
N GLY A 39 -4.49 -0.90 -9.85
CA GLY A 39 -5.06 -0.21 -8.70
C GLY A 39 -5.64 -1.11 -7.61
N ILE A 40 -6.91 -0.88 -7.30
CA ILE A 40 -7.66 -1.61 -6.25
C ILE A 40 -7.76 -3.10 -6.57
N THR A 41 -7.93 -3.46 -7.84
CA THR A 41 -8.07 -4.86 -8.27
C THR A 41 -6.77 -5.63 -8.01
N LEU A 42 -5.63 -5.03 -8.37
CA LEU A 42 -4.31 -5.59 -8.12
C LEU A 42 -4.04 -5.72 -6.62
N ILE A 43 -4.33 -4.69 -5.82
CA ILE A 43 -4.12 -4.75 -4.36
C ILE A 43 -4.94 -5.88 -3.73
N LYS A 44 -6.21 -6.03 -4.10
CA LYS A 44 -7.06 -7.14 -3.64
C LYS A 44 -6.47 -8.50 -3.99
N TYR A 45 -5.96 -8.65 -5.21
CA TYR A 45 -5.29 -9.88 -5.64
C TYR A 45 -4.07 -10.16 -4.75
N ILE A 46 -3.20 -9.17 -4.54
CA ILE A 46 -1.98 -9.34 -3.76
C ILE A 46 -2.30 -9.68 -2.30
N LYS A 47 -3.22 -8.96 -1.65
CA LYS A 47 -3.59 -9.27 -0.25
C LYS A 47 -4.13 -10.69 -0.08
N ARG A 48 -4.82 -11.22 -1.09
CA ARG A 48 -5.35 -12.60 -1.07
C ARG A 48 -4.26 -13.65 -1.26
N HIS A 49 -3.29 -13.41 -2.14
CA HIS A 49 -2.28 -14.39 -2.52
C HIS A 49 -0.96 -14.26 -1.74
N PHE A 50 -0.67 -13.09 -1.18
CA PHE A 50 0.53 -12.74 -0.44
C PHE A 50 0.15 -11.97 0.85
N PRO A 51 -0.56 -12.60 1.79
CA PRO A 51 -1.15 -11.90 2.96
C PRO A 51 -0.11 -11.30 3.92
N SER A 52 1.13 -11.80 3.91
CA SER A 52 2.24 -11.29 4.72
C SER A 52 2.99 -10.12 4.07
N LEU A 53 2.72 -9.82 2.79
CA LEU A 53 3.39 -8.76 2.07
C LEU A 53 2.79 -7.41 2.46
N SER A 54 3.63 -6.51 2.98
CA SER A 54 3.22 -5.14 3.27
C SER A 54 3.10 -4.35 1.96
N ILE A 55 2.07 -3.53 1.82
CA ILE A 55 1.81 -2.74 0.63
C ILE A 55 1.84 -1.25 0.98
N ILE A 56 2.70 -0.52 0.29
CA ILE A 56 2.66 0.94 0.19
C ILE A 56 2.21 1.32 -1.20
N VAL A 57 1.14 2.10 -1.28
CA VAL A 57 0.65 2.65 -2.53
C VAL A 57 1.29 4.01 -2.79
N LEU A 58 1.94 4.15 -3.94
CA LEU A 58 2.32 5.43 -4.52
C LEU A 58 1.19 5.91 -5.42
N THR A 59 0.76 7.17 -5.26
CA THR A 59 -0.30 7.70 -6.11
C THR A 59 -0.11 9.19 -6.38
N MET A 60 -0.42 9.60 -7.60
CA MET A 60 -0.60 11.02 -7.93
C MET A 60 -2.01 11.51 -7.57
N ASN A 61 -2.92 10.59 -7.27
CA ASN A 61 -4.32 10.86 -7.01
C ASN A 61 -4.56 11.20 -5.54
N ASN A 62 -5.07 12.40 -5.27
CA ASN A 62 -5.43 12.85 -3.92
C ASN A 62 -6.95 12.79 -3.66
N ASN A 63 -7.73 12.18 -4.56
CA ASN A 63 -9.17 12.07 -4.43
C ASN A 63 -9.52 11.25 -3.18
N PRO A 64 -10.22 11.84 -2.19
CA PRO A 64 -10.54 11.17 -0.93
C PRO A 64 -11.29 9.85 -1.10
N ALA A 65 -12.14 9.71 -2.14
CA ALA A 65 -12.88 8.48 -2.39
C ALA A 65 -11.94 7.32 -2.77
N ILE A 66 -10.93 7.59 -3.60
CA ILE A 66 -9.95 6.58 -4.01
C ILE A 66 -9.04 6.24 -2.84
N LEU A 67 -8.58 7.26 -2.10
CA LEU A 67 -7.76 7.04 -0.91
C LEU A 67 -8.49 6.20 0.14
N SER A 68 -9.77 6.49 0.39
CA SER A 68 -10.60 5.70 1.31
C SER A 68 -10.73 4.25 0.83
N ALA A 69 -11.09 4.05 -0.44
CA ALA A 69 -11.27 2.71 -1.00
C ALA A 69 -9.99 1.86 -0.94
N VAL A 70 -8.82 2.47 -1.05
CA VAL A 70 -7.52 1.82 -0.90
C VAL A 70 -7.20 1.52 0.56
N LEU A 71 -7.50 2.45 1.49
CA LEU A 71 -7.32 2.23 2.94
C LEU A 71 -8.18 1.10 3.48
N ASP A 72 -9.38 0.92 2.93
CA ASP A 72 -10.30 -0.16 3.29
C ASP A 72 -9.77 -1.56 2.90
N LEU A 73 -8.71 -1.64 2.09
CA LEU A 73 -8.03 -2.90 1.74
C LEU A 73 -6.96 -3.33 2.75
N ASP A 74 -6.90 -2.66 3.90
CA ASP A 74 -5.96 -2.95 4.98
C ASP A 74 -4.49 -2.92 4.52
N ILE A 75 -4.12 -1.90 3.74
CA ILE A 75 -2.73 -1.66 3.37
C ILE A 75 -1.97 -0.91 4.47
N GLU A 76 -0.65 -0.97 4.40
CA GLU A 76 0.25 -0.39 5.39
C GLU A 76 0.54 1.09 5.12
N GLY A 77 0.42 1.57 3.87
CA GLY A 77 0.40 3.02 3.69
C GLY A 77 0.14 3.56 2.30
N ILE A 78 -0.12 4.86 2.26
CA ILE A 78 -0.27 5.63 1.03
C ILE A 78 0.73 6.78 1.06
N VAL A 79 1.43 6.98 -0.05
CA VAL A 79 2.37 8.09 -0.25
C VAL A 79 2.02 8.79 -1.56
N LEU A 80 1.95 10.12 -1.52
CA LEU A 80 1.76 10.91 -2.74
C LEU A 80 3.06 10.92 -3.54
N LYS A 81 2.99 10.56 -4.82
CA LYS A 81 4.17 10.37 -5.68
C LYS A 81 4.99 11.67 -5.85
N GLN A 82 4.32 12.84 -5.83
CA GLN A 82 4.98 14.16 -5.81
C GLN A 82 5.85 14.39 -4.54
N GLY A 83 5.46 13.80 -3.40
CA GLY A 83 6.16 13.91 -2.12
C GLY A 83 7.00 12.67 -1.79
N ALA A 84 7.09 11.69 -2.68
CA ALA A 84 7.72 10.40 -2.41
C ALA A 84 9.16 10.49 -1.91
N PRO A 85 10.05 11.38 -2.43
CA PRO A 85 11.41 11.49 -1.91
C PRO A 85 11.46 11.80 -0.40
N THR A 86 10.47 12.52 0.12
CA THR A 86 10.41 12.96 1.51
C THR A 86 9.58 12.01 2.38
N ASP A 87 8.48 11.48 1.85
CA ASP A 87 7.50 10.74 2.64
C ASP A 87 7.68 9.22 2.58
N LEU A 88 8.28 8.69 1.51
CA LEU A 88 8.54 7.26 1.39
C LEU A 88 9.50 6.75 2.49
N PRO A 89 10.62 7.45 2.82
CA PRO A 89 11.46 7.05 3.95
C PRO A 89 10.70 7.04 5.28
N LYS A 90 9.78 8.00 5.49
CA LYS A 90 8.95 8.07 6.71
C LYS A 90 7.93 6.93 6.75
N ALA A 91 7.32 6.60 5.63
CA ALA A 91 6.39 5.49 5.50
C ALA A 91 7.09 4.16 5.84
N LEU A 92 8.26 3.91 5.25
CA LEU A 92 9.06 2.72 5.51
C LEU A 92 9.49 2.62 6.97
N ALA A 93 9.90 3.73 7.59
CA ALA A 93 10.22 3.79 9.02
C ALA A 93 9.00 3.57 9.93
N ALA A 94 7.81 3.98 9.50
CA ALA A 94 6.56 3.70 10.22
C ALA A 94 6.20 2.21 10.13
N LEU A 95 6.31 1.61 8.94
CA LEU A 95 6.08 0.19 8.71
C LEU A 95 6.98 -0.69 9.58
N GLN A 96 8.28 -0.37 9.68
CA GLN A 96 9.22 -1.09 10.56
C GLN A 96 8.81 -1.07 12.04
N LYS A 97 7.99 -0.10 12.46
CA LYS A 97 7.46 0.02 13.82
C LYS A 97 6.05 -0.58 13.96
N GLY A 98 5.56 -1.30 12.94
CA GLY A 98 4.20 -1.82 12.90
C GLY A 98 3.12 -0.73 12.81
N LYS A 99 3.47 0.45 12.29
CA LYS A 99 2.55 1.58 12.12
C LYS A 99 2.24 1.78 10.64
N LYS A 100 1.00 2.16 10.35
CA LYS A 100 0.61 2.55 9.00
C LYS A 100 1.19 3.92 8.63
N PHE A 101 1.06 4.34 7.37
CA PHE A 101 1.39 5.69 6.91
C PHE A 101 0.30 6.25 5.99
N THR A 102 -0.16 7.48 6.20
CA THR A 102 -1.17 8.12 5.32
C THR A 102 -0.82 9.58 5.07
N PRO A 103 -1.02 10.12 3.85
CA PRO A 103 -0.74 11.52 3.55
C PRO A 103 -1.67 12.43 4.35
N GLY A 104 -1.16 13.54 4.86
CA GLY A 104 -1.97 14.59 5.49
C GLY A 104 -2.53 14.29 6.89
N LYS A 105 -2.51 13.04 7.37
CA LYS A 105 -2.85 12.72 8.77
C LYS A 105 -1.61 12.38 9.57
N ARG A 106 -1.24 13.29 10.47
CA ARG A 106 -0.37 13.00 11.62
C ARG A 106 -1.12 11.96 12.46
N PHE A 107 -0.53 10.79 12.65
CA PHE A 107 -1.15 9.69 13.38
C PHE A 107 -1.75 10.17 14.71
N SER A 108 -3.08 10.21 14.79
CA SER A 108 -3.74 9.96 16.07
C SER A 108 -3.60 8.47 16.30
N PRO A 109 -3.04 8.02 17.44
CA PRO A 109 -3.01 6.60 17.75
C PRO A 109 -4.45 6.10 17.71
N VAL A 110 -4.70 5.03 16.95
CA VAL A 110 -5.98 4.34 16.93
C VAL A 110 -6.32 3.98 18.37
N GLY A 111 -7.23 4.75 18.96
CA GLY A 111 -7.92 4.37 20.18
C GLY A 111 -8.79 3.18 19.83
N LYS A 112 -8.34 1.98 20.18
CA LYS A 112 -9.27 0.89 20.50
C LYS A 112 -10.15 1.42 21.62
N ASN A 113 -11.39 1.78 21.29
CA ASN A 113 -12.58 1.82 22.15
C ASN A 113 -13.63 2.76 21.56
N GLN A 114 -14.45 2.24 20.65
CA GLN A 114 -15.79 2.75 20.38
C GLN A 114 -16.70 1.53 20.22
N CYS A 115 -16.94 0.85 21.34
CA CYS A 115 -18.01 -0.13 21.48
C CYS A 115 -19.29 0.70 21.63
N TRP A 116 -20.03 0.88 20.53
CA TRP A 116 -21.34 1.51 20.58
C TRP A 116 -22.39 0.42 20.84
N TRP A 117 -22.67 0.14 22.12
CA TRP A 117 -23.95 -0.49 22.47
C TRP A 117 -25.02 0.60 22.52
N LEU A 118 -26.09 0.33 21.76
CA LEU A 118 -27.32 1.10 21.62
C LEU A 118 -27.91 1.48 22.98
N ARG A 119 -28.38 2.73 23.09
CA ARG A 119 -29.48 3.11 23.98
C ARG A 119 -30.44 4.00 23.22
#